data_AF-A0A4Y2IU45-F1
#
_entry.id   AF-A0A4Y2IU45-F1
#
_cell.length_a   1.000
_cell.length_b   1.000
_cell.length_c   1.000
_cell.angle_alpha   90.00
_cell.angle_beta   90.00
_cell.angle_gamma   90.00
#
_symmetry.space_group_name_H-M   'P 1'
#
loop_
_entity.id
_entity.type
_entity.pdbx_description
1 polymer ?
#
loop_
_entity_poly.entity_id
_entity_poly.type
_entity_poly.pdbx_seq_one_letter_code
_entity_poly.pdbx_strand_id
1 'polypeptide(L)'
;MSLQNNPNFEVSWVKAHIGIAGNEAADVLAKKATKEGLKFEIPTPKSYLKELLKHAPIQRWQRDRGKGETGRLIHNIIPKISDIPSPWTREVIQFATGHIPLPCFLNPRRRARGCPTPHATYIVKILTSH
;
A
#
# COMPACT_ATOMS: atom_id res chain seq x y z
N MET A 1 11.02 -20.20 -3.78
CA MET A 1 10.45 -21.36 -3.07
C MET A 1 9.66 -20.83 -1.89
N SER A 2 8.34 -20.98 -1.91
CA SER A 2 7.48 -20.59 -0.79
C SER A 2 7.52 -21.67 0.30
N LEU A 3 7.58 -21.23 1.56
CA LEU A 3 7.40 -22.03 2.78
C LEU A 3 5.99 -22.64 2.90
N GLN A 4 5.33 -22.99 1.80
CA GLN A 4 3.99 -23.56 1.78
C GLN A 4 3.96 -24.98 1.22
N ASN A 5 5.08 -25.45 0.65
CA ASN A 5 5.13 -26.71 -0.11
C ASN A 5 5.93 -27.85 0.56
N ASN A 6 6.30 -27.76 1.85
CA ASN A 6 6.83 -28.93 2.54
C ASN A 6 5.75 -29.55 3.44
N PRO A 7 5.52 -30.87 3.36
CA PRO A 7 4.53 -31.57 4.18
C PRO A 7 4.90 -31.69 5.66
N ASN A 8 6.08 -31.21 6.08
CA ASN A 8 6.63 -31.38 7.44
C ASN A 8 6.55 -30.13 8.32
N PHE A 9 5.95 -29.04 7.86
CA PHE A 9 5.66 -27.90 8.72
C PHE A 9 4.20 -27.48 8.57
N GLU A 10 3.57 -27.16 9.68
CA GLU A 10 2.21 -26.64 9.75
C GLU A 10 2.28 -25.21 10.26
N VAL A 11 1.66 -24.28 9.55
CA VAL A 11 1.57 -22.87 9.96
C VAL A 11 0.14 -22.63 10.42
N SER A 12 -0.02 -22.41 11.73
CA SER A 12 -1.32 -22.11 12.33
C SER A 12 -1.33 -20.71 12.94
N TRP A 13 -2.51 -20.08 12.93
CA TRP A 13 -2.73 -18.81 13.63
C TRP A 13 -3.04 -19.09 15.09
N VAL A 14 -2.19 -18.60 15.99
CA VAL A 14 -2.44 -18.68 17.43
C VAL A 14 -2.84 -17.31 17.95
N LYS A 15 -3.77 -17.27 18.91
CA LYS A 15 -4.22 -16.03 19.54
C LYS A 15 -3.03 -15.33 20.19
N ALA A 16 -2.81 -14.06 19.82
CA ALA A 16 -1.63 -13.32 20.23
C ALA A 16 -1.56 -13.02 21.74
N HIS A 17 -2.71 -12.92 22.43
CA HIS A 17 -2.80 -12.18 23.69
C HIS A 17 -3.13 -12.97 24.95
N ILE A 18 -3.40 -14.29 24.89
CA ILE A 18 -3.75 -15.07 26.09
C ILE A 18 -3.26 -16.52 25.96
N GLY A 19 -2.50 -16.99 26.95
CA GLY A 19 -2.23 -18.41 27.19
C GLY A 19 -0.98 -18.96 26.50
N ILE A 20 -0.17 -18.11 25.85
CA ILE A 20 1.13 -18.51 25.28
C ILE A 20 2.24 -17.83 26.08
N ALA A 21 2.97 -18.62 26.87
CA ALA A 21 4.02 -18.12 27.77
C ALA A 21 5.07 -17.24 27.05
N GLY A 22 5.43 -17.57 25.81
CA GLY A 22 6.36 -16.76 25.01
C GLY A 22 5.82 -15.38 24.64
N ASN A 23 4.54 -15.28 24.27
CA ASN A 23 3.91 -14.00 23.94
C ASN A 23 3.70 -13.15 25.19
N GLU A 24 3.32 -13.78 26.30
CA GLU A 24 3.16 -13.11 27.59
C GLU A 24 4.50 -12.58 28.11
N ALA A 25 5.58 -13.36 27.99
CA ALA A 25 6.93 -12.91 28.32
C ALA A 25 7.37 -11.73 27.43
N ALA A 26 7.10 -11.79 26.12
CA ALA A 26 7.39 -10.69 25.20
C ALA A 26 6.59 -9.42 25.55
N ASP A 27 5.31 -9.55 25.91
CA ASP A 27 4.46 -8.42 26.32
C ASP A 27 4.93 -7.80 27.65
N VAL A 28 5.34 -8.63 28.63
CA VAL A 28 5.96 -8.15 29.87
C VAL A 28 7.24 -7.36 29.58
N LEU A 29 8.10 -7.87 28.69
CA LEU A 29 9.33 -7.17 28.30
C LEU A 29 9.03 -5.86 27.55
N ALA A 30 8.05 -5.84 26.65
CA ALA A 30 7.63 -4.62 25.94
C ALA A 30 7.06 -3.56 26.89
N LYS A 31 6.24 -3.97 27.86
CA LYS A 31 5.72 -3.09 28.93
C LYS A 31 6.84 -2.55 29.81
N LYS A 32 7.81 -3.40 30.18
CA LYS A 32 8.99 -3.00 30.95
C LYS A 32 9.84 -1.99 30.17
N ALA A 33 10.10 -2.24 28.89
CA ALA A 33 10.83 -1.33 28.02
C ALA A 33 10.12 0.02 27.81
N THR A 34 8.78 0.06 27.84
CA THR A 34 8.03 1.33 27.76
C THR A 34 8.18 2.18 29.03
N LYS A 35 8.42 1.55 30.20
CA LYS A 35 8.60 2.22 31.50
C LYS A 35 10.05 2.59 31.79
N GLU A 36 10.97 1.69 31.45
CA GLU A 36 12.40 1.78 31.78
C GLU A 36 13.26 2.21 30.58
N GLY A 37 12.67 2.29 29.39
CA GLY A 37 13.38 2.65 28.17
C GLY A 37 13.87 4.10 28.17
N LEU A 38 14.90 4.35 27.36
CA LEU A 38 15.42 5.69 27.11
C LEU A 38 14.31 6.60 26.56
N LYS A 39 13.98 7.63 27.33
CA LYS A 39 13.05 8.66 26.91
C LYS A 39 13.78 9.64 26.00
N PHE A 40 13.62 9.46 24.70
CA PHE A 40 14.11 10.41 23.71
C PHE A 40 13.21 11.64 23.70
N GLU A 41 13.72 12.76 24.19
CA GLU A 41 13.09 14.05 24.00
C GLU A 41 13.47 14.57 22.62
N ILE A 42 12.51 14.53 21.69
CA ILE A 42 12.69 15.14 20.38
C ILE A 42 12.42 16.64 20.56
N PRO A 43 13.41 17.53 20.29
CA PRO A 43 13.26 18.97 20.48
C PRO A 43 12.26 19.62 19.51
N THR A 44 11.63 18.82 18.66
CA THR A 44 10.74 19.25 17.60
C THR A 44 9.28 19.00 18.00
N PRO A 45 8.37 19.95 17.77
CA PRO A 45 6.95 19.75 18.02
C PRO A 45 6.41 18.51 17.28
N LYS A 46 5.54 17.75 17.94
CA LYS A 46 4.90 16.57 17.34
C LYS A 46 4.10 16.92 16.08
N SER A 47 3.52 18.13 16.00
CA SER A 47 2.80 18.61 14.82
C SER A 47 3.71 18.66 13.60
N TYR A 48 4.90 19.24 13.73
CA TYR A 48 5.88 19.34 12.66
C TYR A 48 6.32 17.95 12.17
N LEU A 49 6.60 17.03 13.10
CA LEU A 49 6.98 15.66 12.73
C LEU A 49 5.85 14.94 11.96
N LYS A 50 4.60 15.13 12.38
CA LYS A 50 3.43 14.56 11.67
C LYS A 50 3.30 15.14 10.26
N GLU A 51 3.46 16.45 10.10
CA GLU A 51 3.43 17.08 8.78
C GLU A 51 4.57 16.60 7.89
N LEU A 52 5.79 16.50 8.44
CA LEU A 52 6.95 15.99 7.70
C LEU A 52 6.72 14.56 7.22
N LEU A 53 6.26 13.66 8.11
CA LEU A 53 5.96 12.27 7.77
C LEU A 53 4.83 12.14 6.74
N LYS A 54 3.87 13.07 6.74
CA LYS A 54 2.80 13.12 5.75
C LYS A 54 3.31 13.59 4.38
N HIS A 55 4.06 14.68 4.33
CA HIS A 55 4.42 15.34 3.08
C HIS A 55 5.68 14.80 2.41
N ALA A 56 6.69 14.37 3.17
CA ALA A 56 7.98 13.95 2.62
C ALA A 56 7.85 12.74 1.65
N PRO A 57 7.08 11.68 1.95
CA PRO A 57 6.90 10.56 1.02
C PRO A 57 6.20 10.97 -0.27
N ILE A 58 5.17 11.82 -0.17
CA ILE A 58 4.39 12.31 -1.31
C ILE A 58 5.28 13.16 -2.23
N GLN A 59 6.05 14.08 -1.67
CA GLN A 59 6.97 14.92 -2.43
C GLN A 59 8.06 14.10 -3.12
N ARG A 60 8.62 13.11 -2.42
CA ARG A 60 9.59 12.18 -2.99
C ARG A 60 8.98 11.42 -4.16
N TRP A 61 7.80 10.84 -3.97
CA TRP A 61 7.12 10.08 -5.02
C TRP A 61 6.80 10.96 -6.24
N GLN A 62 6.30 12.18 -6.02
CA GLN A 62 6.04 13.14 -7.09
C GLN A 62 7.30 13.49 -7.88
N ARG A 63 8.42 13.74 -7.20
CA ARG A 63 9.70 14.04 -7.84
C ARG A 63 10.21 12.86 -8.67
N ASP A 64 10.20 11.67 -8.08
CA ASP A 64 10.72 10.47 -8.74
C ASP A 64 9.85 10.11 -9.96
N ARG A 65 8.53 10.29 -9.86
CA ARG A 65 7.59 10.16 -10.97
C ARG A 65 7.79 11.22 -12.06
N GLY A 66 8.12 12.46 -11.69
CA GLY A 66 8.36 13.54 -12.64
C GLY A 66 9.63 13.35 -13.49
N LYS A 67 10.61 12.61 -12.97
CA LYS A 67 11.87 12.27 -13.67
C LYS A 67 11.77 11.02 -14.56
N GLY A 68 10.77 10.18 -14.36
CA GLY A 68 10.59 8.95 -15.12
C GLY A 68 9.83 9.17 -16.43
N GLU A 69 10.17 8.38 -17.45
CA GLU A 69 9.43 8.34 -18.73
C GLU A 69 8.20 7.40 -18.67
N THR A 70 8.20 6.45 -17.74
CA THR A 70 7.13 5.46 -17.57
C THR A 70 5.85 6.09 -17.05
N GLY A 71 4.71 5.76 -17.65
CA GLY A 71 3.39 6.18 -17.16
C GLY A 71 3.04 7.64 -17.43
N ARG A 72 3.63 8.25 -18.48
CA ARG A 72 3.38 9.65 -18.87
C ARG A 72 1.92 9.97 -19.17
N LEU A 73 1.16 9.00 -19.71
CA LEU A 73 -0.28 9.15 -19.90
C LEU A 73 -1.01 9.42 -18.57
N ILE A 74 -0.68 8.66 -17.53
CA ILE A 74 -1.25 8.83 -16.18
C ILE A 74 -0.73 10.10 -15.53
N HIS A 75 0.50 10.52 -15.84
CA HIS A 75 1.03 11.82 -15.41
C HIS A 75 0.18 12.97 -15.99
N ASN A 76 -0.24 12.89 -17.25
CA ASN A 76 -1.07 13.95 -17.85
C ASN A 76 -2.48 14.00 -17.25
N ILE A 77 -3.04 12.85 -16.84
CA ILE A 77 -4.38 12.77 -16.22
C ILE A 77 -4.33 13.17 -14.73
N ILE A 78 -3.29 12.72 -14.01
CA ILE A 78 -3.08 13.02 -12.59
C ILE A 78 -1.68 13.63 -12.43
N PRO A 79 -1.54 14.94 -12.73
CA PRO A 79 -0.25 15.62 -12.72
C PRO A 79 0.29 15.83 -11.31
N LYS A 80 -0.60 16.01 -10.33
CA LYS A 80 -0.23 16.22 -8.92
C LYS A 80 -0.75 15.07 -8.07
N ILE A 81 0.18 14.41 -7.39
CA ILE A 81 -0.13 13.46 -6.34
C ILE A 81 -0.49 14.23 -5.07
N SER A 82 -1.55 13.76 -4.39
CA SER A 82 -1.94 14.27 -3.07
C SER A 82 -2.69 13.18 -2.30
N ASP A 83 -2.88 13.39 -1.00
CA ASP A 83 -3.74 12.56 -0.16
C ASP A 83 -5.24 12.78 -0.40
N ILE A 84 -5.58 13.77 -1.23
CA ILE A 84 -6.97 14.07 -1.59
C ILE A 84 -7.38 13.07 -2.67
N PRO A 85 -8.57 12.45 -2.55
CA PRO A 85 -9.10 11.59 -3.58
C PRO A 85 -9.08 12.27 -4.95
N SER A 86 -8.67 11.52 -5.97
CA SER A 86 -8.66 12.02 -7.33
C SER A 86 -10.09 12.40 -7.77
N PRO A 87 -10.28 13.50 -8.52
CA PRO A 87 -11.59 13.83 -9.10
C PRO A 87 -12.01 12.82 -10.18
N TRP A 88 -11.08 11.98 -10.65
CA TRP A 88 -11.34 10.95 -11.64
C TRP A 88 -11.99 9.73 -11.01
N THR A 89 -13.01 9.19 -11.68
CA THR A 89 -13.63 7.95 -11.25
C THR A 89 -12.67 6.78 -11.43
N ARG A 90 -12.90 5.71 -10.65
CA ARG A 90 -12.14 4.46 -10.76
C ARG A 90 -12.14 3.93 -12.19
N GLU A 91 -13.25 4.05 -12.90
CA GLU A 91 -13.44 3.60 -14.28
C GLU A 91 -12.50 4.30 -15.24
N VAL A 92 -12.40 5.64 -15.12
CA VAL A 92 -11.52 6.46 -15.98
C VAL A 92 -10.06 6.10 -15.74
N ILE A 93 -9.66 5.94 -14.47
CA ILE A 93 -8.29 5.54 -14.11
C ILE A 93 -7.98 4.15 -14.67
N GLN A 94 -8.89 3.19 -14.51
CA GLN A 94 -8.71 1.82 -15.00
C GLN A 94 -8.67 1.74 -16.53
N PHE A 95 -9.47 2.54 -17.23
CA PHE A 95 -9.40 2.65 -18.68
C PHE A 95 -8.07 3.26 -19.13
N ALA A 96 -7.65 4.38 -18.54
CA ALA A 96 -6.40 5.06 -18.88
C ALA A 96 -5.14 4.23 -18.61
N THR A 97 -5.19 3.36 -17.59
CA THR A 97 -4.09 2.44 -17.24
C THR A 97 -4.13 1.14 -18.05
N GLY A 98 -5.08 0.98 -18.98
CA GLY A 98 -5.19 -0.21 -19.83
C GLY A 98 -5.77 -1.45 -19.14
N HIS A 99 -6.31 -1.31 -17.92
CA HIS A 99 -6.92 -2.43 -17.18
C HIS A 99 -8.30 -2.82 -17.69
N ILE A 100 -9.02 -1.89 -18.33
CA ILE A 100 -10.37 -2.11 -18.84
C ILE A 100 -10.41 -1.75 -20.34
N PRO A 101 -10.87 -2.66 -21.21
CA PRO A 101 -11.09 -2.36 -22.62
C PRO A 101 -12.15 -1.26 -22.85
N LEU A 102 -12.02 -0.48 -23.92
CA LEU A 102 -13.00 0.57 -24.28
C LEU A 102 -14.47 0.08 -24.29
N PRO A 103 -14.82 -1.10 -24.83
CA PRO A 103 -16.20 -1.60 -24.78
C PRO A 103 -16.75 -1.78 -23.36
N CYS A 104 -15.88 -2.06 -22.39
CA CYS A 104 -16.23 -2.23 -20.99
C CYS A 104 -16.29 -0.93 -20.22
N PHE A 105 -15.51 0.07 -20.62
CA PHE A 105 -15.62 1.44 -20.13
C PHE A 105 -16.91 2.11 -20.59
N LEU A 106 -17.26 1.97 -21.88
CA LEU A 106 -18.47 2.59 -22.46
C LEU A 106 -19.77 1.88 -22.06
N ASN A 107 -19.73 0.58 -21.72
CA ASN A 107 -20.92 -0.20 -21.41
C ASN A 107 -20.79 -0.96 -20.08
N PRO A 108 -21.30 -0.40 -18.97
CA PRO A 108 -21.24 -1.02 -17.64
C PRO A 108 -21.86 -2.42 -17.57
N ARG A 109 -22.89 -2.71 -18.40
CA ARG A 109 -23.51 -4.05 -18.46
C ARG A 109 -22.55 -5.10 -19.00
N ARG A 110 -21.58 -4.73 -19.84
CA ARG A 110 -20.54 -5.66 -20.31
C ARG A 110 -19.53 -5.99 -19.21
N ARG A 111 -19.27 -5.05 -18.29
CA ARG A 111 -18.42 -5.28 -17.11
C ARG A 111 -19.02 -6.29 -16.14
N ALA A 112 -20.32 -6.18 -15.85
CA ALA A 112 -21.03 -7.12 -14.99
C ALA A 112 -21.05 -8.56 -15.54
N ARG A 113 -20.97 -8.71 -16.87
CA ARG A 113 -20.91 -10.02 -17.55
C ARG A 113 -19.48 -10.59 -17.68
N GLY A 114 -18.49 -9.93 -17.10
CA GLY A 114 -17.08 -10.30 -17.21
C GLY A 114 -16.45 -9.68 -18.45
N CYS A 115 -15.43 -8.83 -18.25
CA CYS A 115 -14.62 -8.29 -19.33
C CYS A 115 -13.41 -9.19 -19.56
N PRO A 116 -13.11 -9.58 -20.81
CA PRO A 116 -11.85 -10.22 -21.11
C PRO A 116 -10.72 -9.21 -20.79
N THR A 117 -9.96 -9.49 -19.75
CA THR A 117 -8.70 -8.79 -19.49
C THR A 117 -7.74 -9.13 -20.63
N PRO A 118 -7.08 -8.16 -21.27
CA PRO A 118 -6.05 -8.47 -22.25
C PRO A 118 -5.01 -9.38 -21.59
N HIS A 119 -4.77 -10.54 -22.18
CA HIS A 119 -3.69 -11.43 -21.81
C HIS A 119 -2.37 -10.73 -22.16
N ALA A 120 -1.78 -9.97 -21.24
CA ALA A 120 -0.34 -9.70 -21.13
C ALA A 120 -0.03 -8.56 -20.12
N THR A 121 0.49 -8.99 -18.98
CA THR A 121 1.74 -8.55 -18.33
C THR A 121 1.88 -7.13 -17.75
N TYR A 122 2.21 -7.14 -16.45
CA TYR A 122 2.73 -6.07 -15.58
C TYR A 122 1.77 -4.96 -15.16
N ILE A 123 0.96 -5.27 -14.15
CA ILE A 123 0.63 -4.26 -13.14
C ILE A 123 1.30 -4.68 -11.85
N VAL A 124 2.34 -3.91 -11.49
CA VAL A 124 2.86 -3.81 -10.14
C VAL A 124 1.66 -3.63 -9.22
N LYS A 125 1.43 -4.62 -8.35
CA LYS A 125 0.56 -4.47 -7.18
C LYS A 125 0.98 -3.19 -6.46
N ILE A 126 0.27 -2.09 -6.68
CA ILE A 126 0.25 -0.99 -5.73
C ILE A 126 -0.56 -1.54 -4.57
N LEU A 127 0.14 -2.20 -3.64
CA LEU A 127 -0.11 -2.31 -2.21
C LEU A 127 0.76 -3.44 -1.62
N THR A 128 1.45 -3.09 -0.53
CA THR A 128 2.15 -3.90 0.48
C THR A 128 3.64 -4.22 0.30
N SER A 129 4.35 -3.93 1.39
CA SER A 129 5.77 -4.02 1.75
C SER A 129 6.54 -5.26 1.29
N HIS A 130 7.82 -5.05 0.95
CA HIS A 130 8.97 -5.47 1.78
C HIS A 130 10.19 -4.61 1.46
#